data_AF-A0A818TKH9-F1
#
_entry.id   AF-A0A818TKH9-F1
#
_cell.length_a   1.000
_cell.length_b   1.000
_cell.length_c   1.000
_cell.angle_alpha   90.00
_cell.angle_beta   90.00
_cell.angle_gamma   90.00
#
_symmetry.space_group_name_H-M   'P 1'
#
loop_
_entity.id
_entity.type
_entity.pdbx_description
1 polymer ?
#
loop_
_entity_poly.entity_id
_entity_poly.type
_entity_poly.pdbx_seq_one_letter_code
_entity_poly.pdbx_strand_id
1 'polypeptide(L)'
;MAYGVDNAICICCFVTPKYQQSQYCEKELSYADSCKVPIIPCYMAEKEWKPTSWLGIIVHDLPRVNFRDANKTNISEKFEELLKKIESVVPQNDLEAAMDLEGNDEDDYDNGGTHSEGEGSNADDENNYNYHNVSDGEVDNAEQDDAVDYGNE
;
A
#
# COMPACT_ATOMS: atom_id res chain seq x y z
N MET A 1 -4.03 15.04 1.26
CA MET A 1 -4.56 13.72 0.84
C MET A 1 -4.39 13.54 -0.65
N ALA A 2 -4.91 14.43 -1.51
CA ALA A 2 -4.97 14.17 -2.95
C ALA A 2 -3.65 14.28 -3.74
N TYR A 3 -2.61 14.98 -3.25
CA TYR A 3 -1.38 15.21 -4.03
C TYR A 3 -0.74 13.92 -4.59
N GLY A 4 -0.76 12.83 -3.82
CA GLY A 4 -0.25 11.54 -4.29
C GLY A 4 -1.08 10.94 -5.43
N VAL A 5 -2.40 11.13 -5.42
CA VAL A 5 -3.30 10.66 -6.49
C VAL A 5 -3.30 11.62 -7.67
N ASP A 6 -3.27 12.93 -7.42
CA ASP A 6 -3.33 13.98 -8.45
C ASP A 6 -2.15 13.92 -9.43
N ASN A 7 -0.98 13.50 -8.94
CA ASN A 7 0.24 13.39 -9.73
C ASN A 7 0.60 11.94 -10.10
N ALA A 8 -0.23 10.97 -9.72
CA ALA A 8 0.03 9.58 -10.05
C ALA A 8 -0.31 9.30 -11.52
N ILE A 9 0.66 8.71 -12.23
CA ILE A 9 0.42 8.13 -13.56
C ILE A 9 -0.35 6.80 -13.48
N CYS A 10 -0.27 6.12 -12.32
CA CYS A 10 -0.96 4.87 -12.04
C CYS A 10 -1.02 4.64 -10.52
N ILE A 11 -2.06 3.94 -10.05
CA ILE A 11 -2.21 3.51 -8.66
C ILE A 11 -2.16 1.98 -8.58
N CYS A 12 -1.23 1.45 -7.79
CA CYS A 12 -1.21 0.04 -7.43
C CYS A 12 -1.90 -0.16 -6.06
N CYS A 13 -3.07 -0.81 -6.03
CA CYS A 13 -3.79 -1.02 -4.77
C CYS A 13 -3.65 -2.47 -4.27
N PHE A 14 -3.06 -2.65 -3.09
CA PHE A 14 -2.83 -3.96 -2.51
C PHE A 14 -4.09 -4.48 -1.79
N VAL A 15 -4.87 -5.27 -2.55
CA VAL A 15 -6.21 -5.71 -2.18
C VAL A 15 -6.16 -6.79 -1.09
N THR A 16 -6.65 -6.42 0.09
CA THR A 16 -6.81 -7.29 1.27
C THR A 16 -8.14 -6.98 2.00
N PRO A 17 -8.62 -7.85 2.90
CA PRO A 17 -9.78 -7.54 3.73
C PRO A 17 -9.60 -6.27 4.57
N LYS A 18 -8.40 -6.05 5.13
CA LYS A 18 -8.07 -4.83 5.89
C LYS A 18 -8.11 -3.59 5.01
N TYR A 19 -7.63 -3.69 3.77
CA TYR A 19 -7.74 -2.61 2.79
C TYR A 19 -9.20 -2.23 2.53
N GLN A 20 -10.08 -3.22 2.36
CA GLN A 20 -11.52 -2.98 2.14
C GLN A 20 -12.23 -2.31 3.35
N GLN A 21 -11.75 -2.57 4.57
CA GLN A 21 -12.34 -2.02 5.80
C GLN A 21 -11.83 -0.61 6.13
N SER A 22 -10.75 -0.16 5.49
CA SER A 22 -10.14 1.14 5.76
C SER A 22 -10.87 2.26 5.04
N GLN A 23 -11.45 3.19 5.81
CA GLN A 23 -12.08 4.40 5.25
C GLN A 23 -11.08 5.30 4.52
N TYR A 24 -9.79 5.26 4.89
CA TYR A 24 -8.75 6.01 4.20
C TYR A 24 -8.48 5.42 2.82
N CYS A 25 -8.33 4.09 2.74
CA CYS A 25 -8.14 3.41 1.47
C CYS A 25 -9.37 3.55 0.55
N GLU A 26 -10.58 3.50 1.11
CA GLU A 26 -11.82 3.75 0.37
C GLU A 26 -11.82 5.16 -0.23
N LYS A 27 -11.49 6.19 0.55
CA LYS A 27 -11.44 7.58 0.07
C LYS A 27 -10.39 7.77 -1.01
N GLU A 28 -9.18 7.25 -0.81
CA GLU A 28 -8.07 7.40 -1.77
C GLU A 28 -8.37 6.68 -3.09
N LEU A 29 -8.82 5.42 -3.04
CA LEU A 29 -9.09 4.65 -4.26
C LEU A 29 -10.34 5.15 -4.99
N SER A 30 -11.39 5.56 -4.26
CA SER A 30 -12.58 6.16 -4.88
C SER A 30 -12.26 7.50 -5.55
N TYR A 31 -11.38 8.30 -4.94
CA TYR A 31 -10.90 9.53 -5.56
C TYR A 31 -10.11 9.24 -6.83
N ALA A 32 -9.17 8.29 -6.78
CA ALA A 32 -8.40 7.86 -7.97
C ALA A 32 -9.31 7.37 -9.11
N ASP A 33 -10.32 6.55 -8.81
CA ASP A 33 -11.29 6.09 -9.81
C ASP A 33 -12.12 7.25 -10.39
N SER A 34 -12.50 8.23 -9.55
CA SER A 34 -13.22 9.43 -10.00
C SER A 34 -12.38 10.30 -10.94
N CYS A 35 -11.08 10.42 -10.67
CA CYS A 35 -10.11 11.13 -11.51
C CYS A 35 -9.67 10.33 -12.73
N LYS A 36 -10.12 9.08 -12.88
CA LYS A 36 -9.74 8.17 -13.97
C LYS A 36 -8.23 7.93 -14.05
N VAL A 37 -7.56 7.98 -12.90
CA VAL A 37 -6.17 7.52 -12.79
C VAL A 37 -6.16 6.00 -13.02
N PRO A 38 -5.28 5.46 -13.89
CA PRO A 38 -5.16 4.02 -14.07
C PRO A 38 -4.93 3.29 -12.75
N ILE A 39 -5.69 2.22 -12.50
CA ILE A 39 -5.61 1.42 -11.27
C ILE A 39 -5.24 -0.03 -11.62
N ILE A 40 -4.24 -0.57 -10.92
CA ILE A 40 -3.87 -1.99 -10.97
C ILE A 40 -4.08 -2.62 -9.60
N PRO A 41 -5.10 -3.49 -9.46
CA PRO A 41 -5.30 -4.23 -8.22
C PRO A 41 -4.25 -5.34 -8.05
N CYS A 42 -3.55 -5.31 -6.92
CA CYS A 42 -2.57 -6.31 -6.49
C CYS A 42 -3.19 -7.20 -5.42
N TYR A 43 -3.67 -8.38 -5.78
CA TYR A 43 -4.41 -9.26 -4.86
C TYR A 43 -3.48 -10.00 -3.90
N MET A 44 -3.55 -9.70 -2.61
CA MET A 44 -2.69 -10.29 -1.57
C MET A 44 -3.43 -11.10 -0.49
N ALA A 45 -4.76 -11.07 -0.49
CA ALA A 45 -5.57 -11.78 0.50
C ALA A 45 -5.39 -13.31 0.44
N GLU A 46 -5.89 -14.02 1.45
CA GLU A 46 -5.95 -15.48 1.43
C GLU A 46 -6.65 -16.03 0.17
N LYS A 47 -6.36 -17.31 -0.11
CA LYS A 47 -6.96 -18.03 -1.24
C LYS A 47 -8.49 -17.95 -1.13
N GLU A 48 -9.15 -17.71 -2.26
CA GLU A 48 -10.61 -17.64 -2.42
C GLU A 48 -11.33 -16.38 -1.89
N TRP A 49 -10.71 -15.57 -1.03
CA TRP A 49 -11.32 -14.28 -0.64
C TRP A 49 -11.46 -13.38 -1.87
N LYS A 50 -12.62 -12.73 -2.04
CA LYS A 50 -12.88 -11.79 -3.13
C LYS A 50 -13.30 -10.42 -2.57
N PRO A 51 -12.87 -9.32 -3.19
CA PRO A 51 -13.33 -7.99 -2.82
C PRO A 51 -14.83 -7.88 -3.09
N THR A 52 -15.53 -7.18 -2.21
CA THR A 52 -16.97 -6.92 -2.26
C THR A 52 -17.24 -5.45 -1.99
N SER A 53 -18.51 -5.03 -2.04
CA SER A 53 -18.90 -3.63 -1.78
C SER A 53 -18.16 -2.64 -2.70
N TRP A 54 -17.80 -1.46 -2.21
CA TRP A 54 -17.07 -0.40 -2.92
C TRP A 54 -15.82 -0.92 -3.64
N LEU A 55 -15.02 -1.76 -2.97
CA LEU A 55 -13.77 -2.25 -3.52
C LEU A 55 -14.03 -3.20 -4.68
N GLY A 56 -15.01 -4.11 -4.52
CA GLY A 56 -15.44 -5.03 -5.57
C GLY A 56 -15.92 -4.29 -6.82
N ILE A 57 -16.65 -3.18 -6.66
CA ILE A 57 -17.13 -2.36 -7.78
C ILE A 57 -15.97 -1.73 -8.55
N ILE A 58 -15.01 -1.12 -7.84
CA ILE A 58 -13.88 -0.44 -8.49
C ILE A 58 -12.97 -1.44 -9.22
N VAL A 59 -12.70 -2.61 -8.62
CA VAL A 59 -11.65 -3.53 -9.12
C VAL A 59 -12.15 -4.64 -10.04
N HIS A 60 -13.46 -4.76 -10.29
CA HIS A 60 -14.07 -5.91 -10.98
C HIS A 60 -13.47 -6.18 -12.37
N ASP A 61 -13.43 -5.16 -13.22
CA ASP A 61 -13.00 -5.26 -14.63
C ASP A 61 -11.60 -4.69 -14.87
N LEU A 62 -10.83 -4.47 -13.81
CA LEU A 62 -9.50 -3.89 -13.91
C LEU A 62 -8.41 -4.95 -14.17
N PRO A 63 -7.37 -4.58 -14.93
CA PRO A 63 -6.17 -5.39 -15.07
C PRO A 63 -5.50 -5.59 -13.70
N ARG A 64 -5.33 -6.84 -13.28
CA ARG A 64 -4.87 -7.19 -11.93
C ARG A 64 -3.65 -8.11 -11.95
N VAL A 65 -2.88 -8.07 -10.86
CA VAL A 65 -1.79 -9.01 -10.58
C VAL A 65 -2.12 -9.80 -9.33
N ASN A 66 -1.82 -11.09 -9.35
CA ASN A 66 -2.10 -11.99 -8.22
C ASN A 66 -0.85 -12.25 -7.39
N PHE A 67 -0.80 -11.71 -6.18
CA PHE A 67 0.28 -11.88 -5.21
C PHE A 67 -0.05 -12.90 -4.10
N ARG A 68 -1.17 -13.61 -4.17
CA ARG A 68 -1.60 -14.55 -3.11
C ARG A 68 -0.63 -15.71 -2.88
N ASP A 69 0.10 -16.11 -3.91
CA ASP A 69 1.12 -17.17 -3.88
C ASP A 69 2.55 -16.62 -3.89
N ALA A 70 2.71 -15.31 -3.68
CA ALA A 70 4.01 -14.67 -3.66
C ALA A 70 4.88 -15.19 -2.51
N ASN A 71 6.10 -15.56 -2.83
CA ASN A 71 7.10 -16.07 -1.91
C ASN A 71 8.50 -15.72 -2.43
N LYS A 72 9.54 -16.06 -1.67
CA LYS A 72 10.94 -15.68 -2.00
C LYS A 72 11.41 -16.15 -3.38
N THR A 73 10.85 -17.24 -3.92
CA THR A 73 11.31 -17.80 -5.19
C THR A 73 10.59 -17.23 -6.41
N ASN A 74 9.39 -16.64 -6.26
CA ASN A 74 8.60 -16.14 -7.39
C ASN A 74 8.27 -14.64 -7.31
N ILE A 75 8.70 -13.93 -6.25
CA ILE A 75 8.38 -12.50 -6.07
C ILE A 75 8.88 -11.63 -7.23
N SER A 76 10.07 -11.92 -7.77
CA SER A 76 10.61 -11.20 -8.92
C SER A 76 9.72 -11.36 -10.15
N GLU A 77 9.23 -12.57 -10.43
CA GLU A 77 8.33 -12.84 -11.56
C GLU A 77 6.99 -12.09 -11.42
N LYS A 78 6.46 -12.02 -10.20
CA LYS A 78 5.24 -11.24 -9.89
C LYS A 78 5.45 -9.75 -10.06
N PHE A 79 6.64 -9.25 -9.73
CA PHE A 79 6.98 -7.85 -9.93
C PHE A 79 7.11 -7.52 -11.42
N GLU A 80 7.74 -8.39 -12.21
CA GLU A 80 7.80 -8.26 -13.68
C GLU A 80 6.38 -8.29 -14.31
N GLU A 81 5.47 -9.11 -13.80
CA GLU A 81 4.06 -9.11 -14.21
C GLU A 81 3.40 -7.76 -13.92
N LEU A 82 3.66 -7.18 -12.74
CA LEU A 82 3.16 -5.85 -12.36
C LEU A 82 3.69 -4.75 -13.26
N LEU A 83 5.01 -4.73 -13.53
CA LEU A 83 5.62 -3.74 -14.42
C LEU A 83 4.99 -3.77 -15.81
N LYS A 84 4.87 -4.96 -16.41
CA LYS A 84 4.19 -5.14 -17.71
C LYS A 84 2.75 -4.65 -17.67
N LYS A 85 2.06 -4.80 -16.53
CA LYS A 85 0.69 -4.31 -16.39
C LYS A 85 0.64 -2.79 -16.33
N ILE A 86 1.56 -2.15 -15.62
CA ILE A 86 1.72 -0.69 -15.57
C ILE A 86 1.95 -0.14 -16.98
N GLU A 87 2.94 -0.68 -17.70
CA GLU A 87 3.23 -0.29 -19.09
C GLU A 87 2.02 -0.45 -20.02
N SER A 88 1.16 -1.45 -19.77
CA SER A 88 -0.03 -1.68 -20.60
C SER A 88 -1.20 -0.72 -20.33
N VAL A 89 -1.21 -0.01 -19.20
CA VAL A 89 -2.32 0.89 -18.81
C VAL A 89 -1.93 2.36 -18.81
N VAL A 90 -0.64 2.66 -18.68
CA VAL A 90 -0.12 4.03 -18.73
C VAL A 90 0.16 4.40 -20.19
N PRO A 91 -0.36 5.54 -20.70
CA PRO A 91 -0.02 6.04 -22.03
C PRO A 91 1.49 6.28 -22.16
N GLN A 92 2.07 5.92 -23.31
CA GLN A 92 3.52 6.03 -23.54
C GLN A 92 4.06 7.45 -23.30
N ASN A 93 3.30 8.48 -23.67
CA ASN A 93 3.68 9.88 -23.45
C ASN A 93 3.81 10.25 -21.96
N ASP A 94 2.98 9.64 -21.10
CA ASP A 94 3.00 9.90 -19.66
C ASP A 94 4.17 9.16 -19.00
N LEU A 95 4.56 8.01 -19.54
CA LEU A 95 5.73 7.26 -19.10
C LEU A 95 7.03 8.01 -19.42
N GLU A 96 7.15 8.56 -20.63
CA GLU A 96 8.30 9.38 -21.05
C GLU A 96 8.41 10.65 -20.19
N ALA A 97 7.29 11.35 -19.97
CA ALA A 97 7.26 12.54 -19.13
C ALA A 97 7.67 12.27 -17.67
N ALA A 98 7.36 11.09 -17.13
CA ALA A 98 7.79 10.70 -15.79
C ALA A 98 9.30 10.42 -15.70
N MET A 99 9.91 9.89 -16.76
CA MET A 99 11.35 9.58 -16.80
C MET A 99 12.23 10.82 -17.00
N ASP A 100 11.73 11.84 -17.71
CA ASP A 100 12.45 13.09 -17.96
C ASP A 100 12.61 13.98 -16.71
N LEU A 101 11.89 13.69 -15.62
CA LEU A 101 11.96 14.46 -14.36
C LEU A 101 13.17 14.11 -13.48
N GLU A 102 13.88 13.00 -13.72
CA GLU A 102 15.06 12.59 -12.93
C GLU A 102 16.40 13.11 -13.50
N GLY A 103 16.37 13.96 -14.53
CA GLY A 103 17.55 14.34 -15.30
C GLY A 103 18.34 15.58 -14.87
N ASN A 104 18.08 16.22 -13.72
CA ASN A 104 18.66 17.54 -13.45
C ASN A 104 19.08 17.90 -12.01
N ASP A 105 19.24 16.93 -11.09
CA ASP A 105 19.81 17.19 -9.76
C ASP A 105 21.32 16.86 -9.72
N GLU A 106 22.12 17.52 -10.56
CA GLU A 106 23.56 17.68 -10.31
C GLU A 106 23.79 19.07 -9.70
N ASP A 107 23.67 19.22 -8.37
CA ASP A 107 24.17 20.41 -7.67
C ASP A 107 24.76 20.03 -6.28
N ASP A 108 26.09 20.04 -6.24
CA ASP A 108 27.00 20.31 -5.10
C ASP A 108 26.73 19.66 -3.73
N TYR A 109 27.30 18.46 -3.52
CA TYR A 109 27.78 18.08 -2.18
C TYR A 109 29.15 18.73 -1.94
N ASP A 110 29.15 19.95 -1.39
CA ASP A 110 30.33 20.60 -0.83
C ASP A 110 30.84 19.80 0.39
N ASN A 111 31.93 19.06 0.18
CA ASN A 111 32.62 18.30 1.23
C ASN A 111 33.63 19.22 1.93
N GLY A 112 33.14 20.03 2.88
CA GLY A 112 33.95 20.85 3.78
C GLY A 112 33.63 20.56 5.24
N GLY A 113 34.45 19.75 5.91
CA GLY A 113 34.25 19.39 7.32
C GLY A 113 34.52 20.52 8.32
N THR A 114 33.99 20.38 9.54
CA THR A 114 34.69 20.55 10.84
C THR A 114 33.75 20.27 12.02
N HIS A 115 34.30 19.60 13.04
CA HIS A 115 33.70 19.36 14.37
C HIS A 115 33.41 20.67 15.12
N SER A 116 32.26 20.71 15.80
CA SER A 116 32.15 21.28 17.15
C SER A 116 30.90 20.75 17.87
N GLU A 117 31.11 20.24 19.09
CA GLU A 117 30.08 19.80 20.03
C GLU A 117 29.26 21.00 20.55
N GLY A 118 27.96 20.78 20.79
CA GLY A 118 27.08 21.74 21.45
C GLY A 118 25.77 21.08 21.87
N GLU A 119 25.66 20.78 23.17
CA GLU A 119 24.47 20.26 23.84
C GLU A 119 23.30 21.27 23.80
N GLY A 120 22.07 20.80 23.60
CA GLY A 120 20.87 21.61 23.71
C GLY A 120 19.59 20.83 23.41
N SER A 121 18.85 20.50 24.46
CA SER A 121 17.55 19.81 24.51
C SER A 121 16.40 20.52 23.78
N ASN A 122 15.56 19.78 23.04
CA ASN A 122 14.13 19.52 23.33
C ASN A 122 13.34 18.96 22.12
N ALA A 123 12.65 17.85 22.40
CA ALA A 123 11.25 17.53 22.08
C ALA A 123 10.78 17.36 20.61
N ASP A 124 10.20 16.16 20.41
CA ASP A 124 9.05 15.84 19.55
C ASP A 124 9.29 15.62 18.03
N ASP A 125 9.53 14.36 17.65
CA ASP A 125 8.71 13.59 16.68
C ASP A 125 9.51 12.39 16.12
N GLU A 126 9.47 11.24 16.79
CA GLU A 126 9.87 9.96 16.21
C GLU A 126 8.65 9.11 15.88
N ASN A 127 8.18 9.22 14.64
CA ASN A 127 7.32 8.23 14.01
C ASN A 127 8.18 7.02 13.61
N ASN A 128 8.54 6.20 14.61
CA ASN A 128 9.22 4.93 14.41
C ASN A 128 8.19 3.85 14.01
N TYR A 129 8.02 3.61 12.70
CA TYR A 129 7.33 2.41 12.22
C TYR A 129 8.21 1.18 12.50
N ASN A 130 8.09 0.67 13.73
CA ASN A 130 8.76 -0.54 14.14
C ASN A 130 8.03 -1.76 13.53
N TYR A 131 8.59 -2.32 12.45
CA TYR A 131 8.23 -3.64 11.95
C TYR A 131 8.68 -4.70 12.96
N HIS A 132 7.85 -4.98 13.96
CA HIS A 132 8.04 -6.18 14.76
C HIS A 132 7.58 -7.41 13.97
N ASN A 133 8.57 -8.18 13.54
CA ASN A 133 8.43 -9.60 13.20
C ASN A 133 7.72 -10.30 14.36
N VAL A 134 6.52 -10.84 14.12
CA VAL A 134 5.89 -11.78 15.04
C VAL A 134 6.15 -13.18 14.51
N SER A 135 7.27 -13.73 14.95
CA SER A 135 7.52 -15.17 15.01
C SER A 135 6.87 -15.73 16.28
N ASP A 136 6.04 -16.75 16.08
CA ASP A 136 5.67 -17.86 16.97
C ASP A 136 5.27 -17.57 18.44
N GLY A 137 3.98 -17.84 18.71
CA GLY A 137 3.53 -18.59 19.89
C GLY A 137 3.27 -17.81 21.18
N GLU A 138 1.99 -17.62 21.52
CA GLU A 138 1.37 -18.16 22.74
C GLU A 138 -0.13 -17.79 22.76
N VAL A 139 -0.97 -18.79 23.06
CA VAL A 139 -2.42 -18.67 23.18
C VAL A 139 -2.72 -18.43 24.64
N ASP A 140 -2.92 -17.17 25.04
CA ASP A 140 -3.41 -16.85 26.37
C ASP A 140 -4.94 -16.73 26.36
N ASN A 141 -5.56 -17.64 27.11
CA ASN A 141 -6.98 -17.69 27.40
C ASN A 141 -7.41 -16.42 28.14
N ALA A 142 -8.24 -15.59 27.52
CA ALA A 142 -8.98 -14.55 28.19
C ALA A 142 -10.42 -15.03 28.46
N GLU A 143 -10.64 -15.37 29.73
CA GLU A 143 -11.82 -15.03 30.55
C GLU A 143 -13.21 -15.10 29.90
N GLN A 144 -13.92 -16.16 30.30
CA GLN A 144 -15.37 -16.22 30.36
C GLN A 144 -15.89 -15.17 31.35
N ASP A 145 -16.86 -14.37 30.90
CA ASP A 145 -18.05 -13.86 31.61
C ASP A 145 -18.78 -13.00 30.56
N ASP A 146 -19.96 -13.37 30.04
CA ASP A 146 -21.22 -13.03 30.68
C ASP A 146 -22.40 -13.85 30.13
N ALA A 147 -23.35 -14.09 31.03
CA ALA A 147 -24.54 -14.90 30.89
C ALA A 147 -25.57 -14.38 29.86
N VAL A 148 -26.24 -15.32 29.18
CA VAL A 148 -27.62 -15.09 28.70
C VAL A 148 -28.47 -16.33 29.01
N ASP A 149 -29.24 -16.20 30.08
CA ASP A 149 -30.34 -17.07 30.47
C ASP A 149 -31.49 -16.94 29.46
N TYR A 150 -31.81 -18.03 28.77
CA TYR A 150 -33.07 -18.18 28.03
C TYR A 150 -33.80 -19.42 28.56
N GLY A 151 -34.35 -19.29 29.77
CA GLY A 151 -35.46 -20.12 30.21
C GLY A 151 -36.81 -19.60 29.67
N ASN A 152 -37.44 -20.37 28.77
CA ASN A 152 -38.83 -20.85 28.92
C ASN A 152 -39.32 -21.45 27.60
N GLU A 153 -39.49 -22.78 27.60
CA GLU A 153 -40.76 -23.48 27.29
C GLU A 153 -40.70 -24.93 27.80
#